data_AF-A0A3M3B1V2-F1
#
_entry.id   AF-A0A3M3B1V2-F1
#
_cell.length_a   1.000
_cell.length_b   1.000
_cell.length_c   1.000
_cell.angle_alpha   90.00
_cell.angle_beta   90.00
_cell.angle_gamma   90.00
#
_symmetry.space_group_name_H-M   'P 1'
#
loop_
_entity.id
_entity.type
_entity.pdbx_description
1 polymer ?
#
loop_
_entity_poly.entity_id
_entity_poly.type
_entity_poly.pdbx_seq_one_letter_code
_entity_poly.pdbx_strand_id
1 'polypeptide(L)'
;AGCTIKLAKEPIIEYLNSNITLLRWMIEQGYGDPRTLERRAQAMEAWVANPELLEADADAEYAEIIEIDLADVKEPVLCAP
;
A
#
# COMPACT_ATOMS: atom_id res chain seq x y z
N ALA A 1 9.57 12.22 -7.47
CA ALA A 1 8.15 12.06 -7.83
C ALA A 1 7.43 11.42 -6.65
N GLY A 2 6.25 11.91 -6.28
CA GLY A 2 5.38 11.32 -5.27
C GLY A 2 4.02 11.02 -5.89
N CYS A 3 3.38 9.94 -5.44
CA CYS A 3 2.06 9.52 -5.91
C CYS A 3 1.29 8.93 -4.73
N THR A 4 -0.03 9.07 -4.75
CA THR A 4 -0.95 8.40 -3.82
C THR A 4 -2.08 7.77 -4.62
N ILE A 5 -2.64 6.66 -4.11
CA ILE A 5 -3.76 5.95 -4.70
C ILE A 5 -4.76 5.62 -3.61
N LYS A 6 -6.05 5.91 -3.86
CA LYS A 6 -7.13 5.53 -2.95
C LYS A 6 -7.36 4.02 -3.08
N LEU A 7 -7.12 3.29 -2.00
CA LEU A 7 -7.34 1.84 -1.91
C LEU A 7 -8.34 1.53 -0.80
N ALA A 8 -9.04 0.42 -0.96
CA ALA A 8 -9.85 -0.14 0.10
C ALA A 8 -8.94 -0.78 1.18
N LYS A 9 -9.48 -0.94 2.40
CA LYS A 9 -8.73 -1.49 3.55
C LYS A 9 -8.43 -2.98 3.41
N GLU A 10 -9.32 -3.73 2.77
CA GLU A 10 -9.25 -5.19 2.62
C GLU A 10 -7.94 -5.66 1.96
N PRO A 11 -7.56 -5.15 0.77
CA PRO A 11 -6.29 -5.55 0.14
C PRO A 11 -5.06 -5.12 0.96
N ILE A 12 -5.15 -4.02 1.72
CA ILE A 12 -4.05 -3.57 2.59
C ILE A 12 -3.87 -4.53 3.77
N ILE A 13 -4.96 -4.96 4.40
CA ILE A 13 -4.93 -5.92 5.51
C ILE A 13 -4.35 -7.26 5.03
N GLU A 14 -4.79 -7.77 3.88
CA GLU A 14 -4.24 -8.99 3.28
C GLU A 14 -2.73 -8.87 3.05
N TYR A 15 -2.31 -7.77 2.44
CA TYR A 15 -0.90 -7.49 2.19
C TYR A 15 -0.08 -7.41 3.48
N LEU A 16 -0.57 -6.72 4.52
CA LEU A 16 0.15 -6.59 5.79
C LEU A 16 0.27 -7.93 6.52
N ASN A 17 -0.75 -8.79 6.53
CA ASN A 17 -0.68 -10.12 7.12
C ASN A 17 0.40 -11.00 6.45
N SER A 18 0.51 -10.94 5.12
CA SER A 18 1.58 -11.59 4.38
C SER A 18 2.97 -11.05 4.77
N ASN A 19 3.10 -9.72 4.87
CA ASN A 19 4.38 -9.08 5.24
C ASN A 19 4.81 -9.38 6.68
N ILE A 20 3.89 -9.42 7.65
CA ILE A 20 4.20 -9.79 9.03
C ILE A 20 4.84 -11.18 9.08
N THR A 21 4.26 -12.13 8.35
CA THR A 21 4.76 -13.51 8.24
C THR A 21 6.16 -13.54 7.62
N LEU A 22 6.35 -12.78 6.53
CA LEU A 22 7.64 -12.66 5.86
C LEU A 22 8.73 -12.06 6.76
N LEU A 23 8.42 -10.99 7.50
CA LEU A 23 9.37 -10.32 8.39
C LEU A 23 9.84 -11.25 9.50
N ARG A 24 8.93 -12.03 10.11
CA ARG A 24 9.31 -13.01 11.14
C ARG A 24 10.14 -14.17 10.58
N TRP A 25 9.81 -14.64 9.38
CA TRP A 25 10.65 -15.61 8.68
C TRP A 25 12.06 -15.04 8.39
N MET A 26 12.18 -13.79 7.97
CA MET A 26 13.49 -13.14 7.75
C MET A 26 14.33 -13.09 9.03
N ILE A 27 13.70 -12.84 10.19
CA ILE A 27 14.37 -12.90 11.50
C ILE A 27 14.91 -14.30 11.77
N GLU A 28 14.11 -15.34 11.53
CA GLU A 28 14.53 -16.74 11.70
C GLU A 28 15.69 -17.11 10.77
N GLN A 29 15.74 -16.53 9.57
CA GLN A 29 16.83 -16.70 8.62
C GLN A 29 18.06 -15.84 8.93
N GLY A 30 18.06 -15.06 10.02
CA GLY A 30 19.19 -14.24 10.46
C GLY A 30 19.41 -12.96 9.65
N TYR A 31 18.37 -12.43 8.99
CA TYR A 31 18.48 -11.18 8.24
C TYR A 31 18.43 -9.95 9.14
N GLY A 32 19.33 -9.00 8.87
CA GLY A 32 19.27 -7.65 9.42
C GLY A 32 19.36 -7.59 10.94
N ASP A 33 18.72 -6.58 11.54
CA ASP A 33 18.55 -6.46 12.99
C ASP A 33 17.18 -7.01 13.42
N PRO A 34 17.13 -8.15 14.14
CA PRO A 34 15.89 -8.78 14.58
C PRO A 34 14.96 -7.84 15.35
N ARG A 35 15.52 -6.94 16.17
CA ARG A 35 14.71 -6.02 17.00
C ARG A 35 13.96 -5.02 16.12
N THR A 36 14.62 -4.52 15.09
CA THR A 36 14.03 -3.56 14.15
C THR A 36 12.93 -4.21 13.31
N LEU A 37 13.14 -5.43 12.82
CA LEU A 37 12.15 -6.17 12.04
C LEU A 37 10.93 -6.54 12.88
N GLU A 38 11.13 -7.05 14.11
CA GLU A 38 10.02 -7.41 14.99
C GLU A 38 9.18 -6.19 15.38
N ARG A 39 9.83 -5.05 15.69
CA ARG A 39 9.09 -3.79 15.95
C ARG A 39 8.23 -3.37 14.76
N ARG A 40 8.69 -3.61 13.53
CA ARG A 40 7.91 -3.32 12.32
C ARG A 40 6.72 -4.27 12.18
N ALA A 41 6.93 -5.56 12.42
CA ALA A 41 5.85 -6.56 12.41
C ALA A 41 4.76 -6.21 13.44
N GLN A 42 5.15 -5.87 14.67
CA GLN A 42 4.22 -5.46 15.72
C GLN A 42 3.43 -4.18 15.37
N ALA A 43 4.07 -3.20 14.74
CA ALA A 43 3.37 -2.00 14.28
C ALA A 43 2.34 -2.32 13.18
N MET A 44 2.65 -3.27 12.28
CA MET A 44 1.68 -3.76 11.30
C MET A 44 0.51 -4.49 11.98
N GLU A 45 0.77 -5.35 12.97
CA GLU A 45 -0.27 -6.05 13.74
C GLU A 45 -1.19 -5.07 14.46
N ALA A 46 -0.62 -4.04 15.09
CA ALA A 46 -1.38 -2.99 15.76
C ALA A 46 -2.31 -2.24 14.80
N TRP A 47 -1.83 -1.94 13.59
CA TRP A 47 -2.68 -1.33 12.56
C TRP A 47 -3.75 -2.29 12.06
N VAL A 48 -3.45 -3.58 11.85
CA VAL A 48 -4.44 -4.58 11.43
C VAL A 48 -5.55 -4.76 12.49
N ALA A 49 -5.22 -4.59 13.78
CA ALA A 49 -6.20 -4.66 14.87
C ALA A 49 -7.16 -3.45 14.91
N ASN A 50 -6.74 -2.28 14.41
CA ASN A 50 -7.58 -1.09 14.27
C ASN A 50 -7.28 -0.38 12.94
N PRO A 51 -7.79 -0.90 11.81
CA PRO A 51 -7.39 -0.44 10.49
C PRO A 51 -8.09 0.87 10.15
N GLU A 52 -7.31 1.95 10.17
CA GLU A 52 -7.75 3.30 9.82
C GLU A 52 -7.02 3.79 8.57
N LEU A 53 -7.79 4.36 7.64
CA LEU A 53 -7.30 4.99 6.42
C LEU A 53 -7.74 6.46 6.38
N LEU A 54 -6.84 7.30 5.92
CA LEU A 54 -7.16 8.67 5.56
C LEU A 54 -7.84 8.69 4.19
N GLU A 55 -8.78 9.61 4.01
CA GLU A 55 -9.42 9.88 2.74
C GLU A 55 -9.23 11.35 2.37
N ALA A 56 -9.23 11.64 1.08
CA ALA A 56 -9.25 13.03 0.61
C ALA A 56 -10.59 13.67 1.02
N ASP A 57 -10.53 14.90 1.48
CA ASP A 57 -11.73 15.70 1.75
C ASP A 57 -12.54 15.88 0.46
N ALA A 58 -13.86 16.01 0.60
CA ALA A 58 -14.76 16.12 -0.55
C ALA A 58 -14.55 17.40 -1.38
N ASP A 59 -13.95 18.41 -0.78
CA ASP A 59 -13.63 19.72 -1.34
C ASP A 59 -12.12 19.94 -1.56
N ALA A 60 -11.34 18.84 -1.61
CA ALA A 60 -9.91 18.93 -1.91
C ALA A 60 -9.66 19.61 -3.26
N GLU A 61 -8.77 20.61 -3.26
CA GLU A 61 -8.39 21.35 -4.46
C GLU A 61 -7.25 20.66 -5.21
N TYR A 62 -7.40 20.53 -6.52
CA TYR A 62 -6.39 19.95 -7.42
C TYR A 62 -6.00 20.97 -8.48
N ALA A 63 -4.70 21.04 -8.81
CA ALA A 63 -4.22 21.92 -9.87
C ALA A 63 -4.78 21.54 -11.25
N GLU A 64 -4.99 20.25 -11.49
CA GLU A 64 -5.55 19.69 -12.72
C GLU A 64 -6.27 18.37 -12.37
N ILE A 65 -7.41 18.10 -12.99
CA ILE A 65 -8.13 16.83 -12.90
C ILE A 65 -8.23 16.24 -14.29
N ILE A 66 -7.68 15.02 -14.45
CA ILE A 66 -7.76 14.25 -15.70
C ILE A 66 -8.63 13.03 -15.44
N GLU A 67 -9.80 12.99 -16.07
CA GLU A 67 -10.72 11.85 -16.01
C GLU A 67 -10.47 10.89 -17.18
N ILE A 68 -10.38 9.59 -16.88
CA ILE A 68 -10.10 8.55 -17.88
C ILE A 68 -11.26 7.55 -17.85
N ASP A 69 -12.01 7.45 -18.95
CA ASP A 69 -12.99 6.39 -19.14
C ASP A 69 -12.30 5.11 -19.61
N LEU A 70 -12.44 4.03 -18.83
CA LEU A 70 -11.85 2.73 -19.16
C LEU A 70 -12.50 2.10 -20.41
N ALA A 71 -13.71 2.49 -20.79
CA ALA A 71 -14.38 2.00 -22.00
C ALA A 71 -13.70 2.48 -23.30
N ASP A 72 -12.95 3.58 -23.24
CA ASP A 72 -12.20 4.12 -24.38
C ASP A 72 -10.87 3.39 -24.60
N VAL A 73 -10.35 2.67 -23.60
CA VAL A 73 -9.10 1.92 -23.68
C VAL A 73 -9.36 0.54 -24.30
N LYS A 74 -9.27 0.45 -25.63
CA LYS A 74 -9.59 -0.77 -26.41
C LYS A 74 -8.37 -1.58 -26.83
N GLU A 75 -7.18 -1.01 -26.73
CA GLU A 75 -5.92 -1.61 -27.17
C GLU A 75 -4.82 -1.36 -26.10
N PRO A 76 -3.83 -2.26 -25.97
CA PRO A 76 -2.70 -2.03 -25.07
C PRO A 76 -1.89 -0.78 -25.47
N VAL A 77 -1.55 0.05 -24.48
CA VAL A 77 -0.74 1.26 -24.69
C VAL A 77 0.72 0.97 -24.35
N LEU A 78 1.64 1.40 -25.23
CA LEU A 78 3.08 1.27 -25.06
C LEU A 78 3.74 2.65 -25.10
N CYS A 79 4.86 2.80 -24.40
CA CYS A 79 5.72 3.98 -24.51
C CYS A 79 6.79 3.71 -25.58
N ALA A 80 6.85 4.54 -26.62
CA ALA A 80 7.90 4.44 -27.65
C ALA A 80 9.29 4.79 -27.05
N PRO A 81 10.38 4.20 -27.58
CA PRO A 81 11.74 4.55 -27.19
C PRO A 81 12.11 6.02 -27.41
#